data_AF-A0A396Z7U5-F1
#
_entry.id   AF-A0A396Z7U5-F1
#
_cell.length_a   1.000
_cell.length_b   1.000
_cell.length_c   1.000
_cell.angle_alpha   90.00
_cell.angle_beta   90.00
_cell.angle_gamma   90.00
#
_symmetry.space_group_name_H-M   'P 1'
#
loop_
_entity.id
_entity.type
_entity.pdbx_description
1 polymer ?
#
loop_
_entity_poly.entity_id
_entity_poly.type
_entity_poly.pdbx_seq_one_letter_code
_entity_poly.pdbx_strand_id
1 'polypeptide(L)'
;MKRIESLYPSEKEESNKGMDLSSIRVPENPLLLRLERIYLRASKPMRLRIEFFLWRGGLFSIVWIFLFSFSFCKTVSEVDRTFDSSGKKGTLIISSLDGSKEWIHDPRRSEERFLPASTFKIPNTLISLQERIVSDENFRFHWNGVRTDVDDWNQDQTLKSAFQRSCVWCYQELAVQVGLKKYETYLQKMEYGNLKTGKDVRSFWLEGDLRISAREQIDFLKKLYLRKFAFDSKYYEILRKIFLVVRNQDFSLFAKTGWVQADPSIGWYVGYLETKTEVWFFALNLDIRDKKDLPLRKEIVFQSFKELGLISDDSPKF
;
A
#
# COMPACT_ATOMS: atom_id res chain seq x y z
N MET A 1 -21.08 -34.55 55.04
CA MET A 1 -20.48 -33.63 56.03
C MET A 1 -18.96 -33.80 55.96
N LYS A 2 -18.27 -32.93 55.20
CA LYS A 2 -16.83 -32.59 55.28
C LYS A 2 -16.52 -31.61 54.14
N ARG A 3 -16.13 -30.40 54.54
CA ARG A 3 -15.77 -29.23 53.73
C ARG A 3 -14.25 -29.30 53.53
N ILE A 4 -13.74 -29.10 52.31
CA ILE A 4 -12.31 -28.96 52.04
C ILE A 4 -12.09 -27.65 51.27
N GLU A 5 -11.04 -26.95 51.70
CA GLU A 5 -10.69 -25.55 51.48
C GLU A 5 -9.92 -25.31 50.18
N SER A 6 -10.14 -24.11 49.63
CA SER A 6 -9.16 -23.16 49.07
C SER A 6 -7.79 -23.69 48.61
N LEU A 7 -7.56 -23.73 47.30
CA LEU A 7 -6.26 -23.84 46.65
C LEU A 7 -5.88 -22.50 45.98
N TYR A 8 -5.07 -21.69 46.67
CA TYR A 8 -4.21 -20.66 46.09
C TYR A 8 -2.89 -20.66 46.86
N PRO A 9 -1.72 -20.76 46.20
CA PRO A 9 -0.45 -20.37 46.79
C PRO A 9 -0.20 -18.87 46.57
N SER A 10 0.17 -18.19 47.65
CA SER A 10 0.75 -16.85 47.67
C SER A 10 2.20 -16.88 47.18
N GLU A 11 2.51 -16.14 46.11
CA GLU A 11 3.90 -15.85 45.73
C GLU A 11 4.44 -14.63 46.48
N LYS A 12 5.67 -14.78 46.95
CA LYS A 12 6.42 -13.85 47.80
C LYS A 12 6.97 -12.68 46.99
N GLU A 13 7.03 -11.54 47.69
CA GLU A 13 7.81 -10.36 47.33
C GLU A 13 9.27 -10.70 47.05
N GLU A 14 9.76 -10.32 45.87
CA GLU A 14 11.20 -10.14 45.64
C GLU A 14 11.49 -8.73 45.10
N SER A 15 12.57 -8.20 45.64
CA SER A 15 12.93 -6.80 45.74
C SER A 15 13.26 -6.14 44.40
N ASN A 16 12.73 -4.92 44.29
CA ASN A 16 13.05 -3.90 43.30
C ASN A 16 14.55 -3.55 43.33
N LYS A 17 15.32 -3.98 42.32
CA LYS A 17 16.61 -3.39 41.97
C LYS A 17 16.50 -2.79 40.57
N GLY A 18 16.44 -1.45 40.54
CA GLY A 18 16.46 -0.67 39.31
C GLY A 18 17.72 -0.95 38.50
N MET A 19 17.53 -1.17 37.20
CA MET A 19 18.60 -1.31 36.22
C MET A 19 19.06 0.09 35.82
N ASP A 20 20.25 0.47 36.27
CA ASP A 20 20.90 1.73 35.92
C ASP A 20 21.34 1.70 34.44
N LEU A 21 20.62 2.45 33.61
CA LEU A 21 20.86 2.57 32.16
C LEU A 21 22.00 3.53 31.81
N SER A 22 22.73 4.09 32.78
CA SER A 22 23.84 5.03 32.54
C SER A 22 25.14 4.38 32.05
N SER A 23 25.18 3.05 31.83
CA SER A 23 26.43 2.33 31.49
C SER A 23 26.40 1.51 30.19
N ILE A 24 25.34 1.58 29.37
CA ILE A 24 25.32 0.92 28.05
C ILE A 24 26.09 1.78 27.04
N ARG A 25 27.37 1.46 26.82
CA ARG A 25 28.11 1.97 25.66
C ARG A 25 27.69 1.19 24.42
N VAL A 26 27.01 1.87 23.50
CA VAL A 26 26.84 1.38 22.13
C VAL A 26 28.22 1.34 21.46
N PRO A 27 28.66 0.23 20.86
CA PRO A 27 29.92 0.20 20.14
C PRO A 27 29.81 1.10 18.90
N GLU A 28 30.58 2.18 18.86
CA GLU A 28 30.77 2.96 17.64
C GLU A 28 31.46 2.08 16.59
N ASN A 29 30.75 1.73 15.53
CA ASN A 29 31.32 0.99 14.41
C ASN A 29 32.20 1.93 13.57
N PRO A 30 33.53 1.72 13.50
CA PRO A 30 34.45 2.61 12.79
C PRO A 30 34.17 2.69 11.28
N LEU A 31 33.46 1.72 10.70
CA LEU A 31 33.09 1.71 9.28
C LEU A 31 31.92 2.65 8.97
N LEU A 32 30.98 2.83 9.90
CA LEU A 32 29.83 3.72 9.73
C LEU A 32 30.24 5.21 9.80
N LEU A 33 31.15 5.56 10.71
CA LEU A 33 31.75 6.90 10.77
C LEU A 33 32.63 7.22 9.55
N ARG A 34 33.23 6.20 8.92
CA ARG A 34 34.03 6.36 7.69
C ARG A 34 33.14 6.58 6.47
N LEU A 35 31.95 5.95 6.42
CA LEU A 35 30.97 6.15 5.35
C LEU A 35 30.26 7.50 5.44
N GLU A 36 29.87 7.97 6.63
CA GLU A 36 29.31 9.33 6.80
C GLU A 36 30.32 10.43 6.42
N ARG A 37 31.61 10.27 6.73
CA ARG A 37 32.67 11.21 6.30
C ARG A 37 32.95 11.16 4.80
N ILE A 38 32.66 10.06 4.12
CA ILE A 38 32.76 9.98 2.65
C ILE A 38 31.54 10.66 2.01
N TYR A 39 30.34 10.46 2.57
CA TYR A 39 29.09 11.00 2.01
C TYR A 39 28.98 12.53 2.19
N LEU A 40 29.43 13.08 3.33
CA LEU A 40 29.41 14.53 3.59
C LEU A 40 30.55 15.31 2.92
N ARG A 41 31.51 14.63 2.27
CA ARG A 41 32.62 15.27 1.54
C ARG A 41 32.40 15.31 0.01
N ALA A 42 31.33 14.72 -0.50
CA ALA A 42 31.04 14.61 -1.94
C ALA A 42 29.95 15.57 -2.45
N SER A 43 29.47 16.53 -1.64
CA SER A 43 28.44 17.50 -2.03
C SER A 43 28.98 18.92 -2.19
N LYS A 44 30.03 19.10 -3.01
CA LYS A 44 30.36 20.40 -3.61
C LYS A 44 30.44 20.23 -5.12
N PRO A 45 29.79 21.09 -5.92
CA PRO A 45 29.96 21.05 -7.37
C PRO A 45 31.43 21.33 -7.68
N MET A 46 32.14 20.30 -8.15
CA MET A 46 33.48 20.46 -8.66
C MET A 46 33.38 21.25 -9.98
N ARG A 47 33.61 22.57 -9.91
CA ARG A 47 33.87 23.36 -11.11
C ARG A 47 35.21 22.91 -11.67
N LEU A 48 35.18 22.04 -12.68
CA LEU A 48 36.35 21.73 -13.48
C LEU A 48 36.77 23.02 -14.21
N ARG A 49 37.80 23.70 -13.71
CA ARG A 49 38.42 24.82 -14.41
C ARG A 49 39.44 24.21 -15.37
N ILE A 50 39.02 23.99 -16.61
CA ILE A 50 39.92 23.61 -17.70
C ILE A 50 40.66 24.89 -18.10
N GLU A 51 41.90 25.07 -17.64
CA GLU A 51 42.77 26.09 -18.18
C GLU A 51 43.41 25.55 -19.46
N PHE A 52 42.98 26.08 -20.61
CA PHE A 52 43.65 25.85 -21.89
C PHE A 52 44.95 26.63 -21.90
N PHE A 53 46.08 25.94 -21.70
CA PHE A 53 47.39 26.48 -21.99
C PHE A 53 47.60 26.46 -23.51
N LEU A 54 47.26 27.56 -24.18
CA LEU A 54 47.51 27.74 -25.61
C LEU A 54 49.00 28.07 -25.82
N TRP A 55 49.78 27.05 -26.18
CA TRP A 55 51.12 27.24 -26.72
C TRP A 55 51.01 27.77 -28.16
N ARG A 56 51.56 28.95 -28.41
CA ARG A 56 51.68 29.56 -29.75
C ARG A 56 52.74 28.80 -30.54
N GLY A 57 52.32 27.99 -31.52
CA GLY A 57 53.21 27.52 -32.57
C GLY A 57 52.65 26.34 -33.37
N GLY A 58 52.28 26.60 -34.63
CA GLY A 58 52.38 25.62 -35.71
C GLY A 58 51.27 24.57 -35.88
N LEU A 59 50.55 24.70 -36.99
CA LEU A 59 49.89 23.67 -37.81
C LEU A 59 49.07 22.54 -37.16
N PHE A 60 47.80 22.49 -37.58
CA PHE A 60 46.94 21.31 -37.74
C PHE A 60 46.84 20.35 -36.56
N SER A 61 45.79 20.53 -35.75
CA SER A 61 45.10 19.42 -35.08
C SER A 61 43.65 19.81 -34.85
N ILE A 62 42.79 19.46 -35.81
CA ILE A 62 41.34 19.42 -35.62
C ILE A 62 41.09 18.26 -34.66
N VAL A 63 41.04 18.56 -33.36
CA VAL A 63 40.63 17.59 -32.34
C VAL A 63 39.13 17.37 -32.53
N TRP A 64 38.78 16.23 -33.14
CA TRP A 64 37.42 15.71 -33.12
C TRP A 64 37.03 15.43 -31.67
N ILE A 65 36.30 16.37 -31.05
CA ILE A 65 35.55 16.09 -29.83
C ILE A 65 34.39 15.19 -30.26
N PHE A 66 34.63 13.88 -30.28
CA PHE A 66 33.54 12.91 -30.19
C PHE A 66 32.87 13.16 -28.84
N LEU A 67 31.80 13.96 -28.85
CA LEU A 67 30.79 13.93 -27.80
C LEU A 67 30.20 12.52 -27.84
N PHE A 68 30.84 11.61 -27.12
CA PHE A 68 30.29 10.32 -26.78
C PHE A 68 29.07 10.63 -25.93
N SER A 69 27.95 10.86 -26.61
CA SER A 69 26.63 10.93 -25.99
C SER A 69 26.41 9.53 -25.45
N PHE A 70 26.89 9.29 -24.24
CA PHE A 70 26.52 8.13 -23.45
C PHE A 70 25.02 8.30 -23.21
N SER A 71 24.23 7.88 -24.19
CA SER A 71 22.80 7.68 -23.99
C SER A 71 22.76 6.62 -22.90
N PHE A 72 22.53 7.08 -21.66
CA PHE A 72 22.09 6.23 -20.58
C PHE A 72 20.74 5.69 -21.06
N CYS A 73 20.78 4.59 -21.81
CA CYS A 73 19.61 3.82 -22.15
C CYS A 73 19.18 3.21 -20.84
N LYS A 74 18.32 3.94 -20.11
CA LYS A 74 17.68 3.43 -18.89
C LYS A 74 16.99 2.15 -19.32
N THR A 75 17.48 1.01 -18.85
CA THR A 75 16.81 -0.28 -19.03
C THR A 75 15.39 -0.10 -18.50
N VAL A 76 14.43 -0.09 -19.41
CA VAL A 76 13.01 0.05 -19.09
C VAL A 76 12.61 -1.18 -18.29
N SER A 77 12.10 -0.99 -17.08
CA SER A 77 11.69 -2.13 -16.25
C SER A 77 10.53 -2.88 -16.92
N GLU A 78 10.36 -4.17 -16.61
CA GLU A 78 9.20 -4.97 -17.04
C GLU A 78 7.89 -4.23 -16.73
N VAL A 79 7.81 -3.66 -15.52
CA VAL A 79 6.64 -2.89 -15.07
C VAL A 79 6.42 -1.64 -15.93
N ASP A 80 7.48 -0.91 -16.30
CA ASP A 80 7.36 0.23 -17.22
C ASP A 80 6.83 -0.21 -18.59
N ARG A 81 7.36 -1.32 -19.14
CA ARG A 81 6.90 -1.85 -20.43
C ARG A 81 5.42 -2.24 -20.40
N THR A 82 4.99 -2.99 -19.38
CA THR A 82 3.58 -3.35 -19.22
C THR A 82 2.72 -2.09 -19.14
N PHE A 83 3.11 -1.11 -18.31
CA PHE A 83 2.29 0.06 -18.03
C PHE A 83 2.19 0.98 -19.25
N ASP A 84 3.32 1.26 -19.93
CA ASP A 84 3.36 2.11 -21.12
C ASP A 84 2.49 1.56 -22.25
N SER A 85 2.42 0.23 -22.40
CA SER A 85 1.59 -0.43 -23.40
C SER A 85 0.08 -0.17 -23.22
N SER A 86 -0.36 0.21 -22.02
CA SER A 86 -1.75 0.57 -21.75
C SER A 86 -2.14 1.95 -22.29
N GLY A 87 -1.16 2.81 -22.58
CA GLY A 87 -1.39 4.20 -23.00
C GLY A 87 -2.02 5.09 -21.93
N LYS A 88 -2.03 4.65 -20.66
CA LYS A 88 -2.59 5.40 -19.52
C LYS A 88 -1.50 6.06 -18.69
N LYS A 89 -1.82 7.20 -18.11
CA LYS A 89 -0.99 7.84 -17.07
C LYS A 89 -1.32 7.20 -15.73
N GLY A 90 -0.30 6.78 -15.00
CA GLY A 90 -0.48 6.06 -13.74
C GLY A 90 0.83 5.73 -13.06
N THR A 91 0.74 4.99 -11.97
CA THR A 91 1.86 4.42 -11.24
C THR A 91 1.50 3.01 -10.80
N LEU A 92 2.50 2.15 -10.70
CA LEU A 92 2.41 0.82 -10.12
C LEU A 92 3.67 0.58 -9.30
N ILE A 93 3.47 0.23 -8.03
CA ILE A 93 4.53 -0.34 -7.19
C ILE A 93 4.26 -1.83 -7.04
N ILE A 94 5.30 -2.67 -7.20
CA ILE A 94 5.33 -4.06 -6.77
C ILE A 94 6.54 -4.25 -5.87
N SER A 95 6.35 -4.73 -4.64
CA SER A 95 7.40 -4.76 -3.61
C SER A 95 7.34 -6.07 -2.81
N SER A 96 8.48 -6.70 -2.56
CA SER A 96 8.59 -7.84 -1.64
C SER A 96 8.27 -7.40 -0.20
N LEU A 97 7.92 -8.36 0.66
CA LEU A 97 7.60 -8.08 2.07
C LEU A 97 8.70 -7.29 2.80
N ASP A 98 9.96 -7.69 2.62
CA ASP A 98 11.14 -7.04 3.21
C ASP A 98 11.59 -5.77 2.47
N GLY A 99 11.04 -5.50 1.28
CA GLY A 99 11.41 -4.39 0.42
C GLY A 99 12.76 -4.57 -0.31
N SER A 100 13.37 -5.75 -0.27
CA SER A 100 14.64 -6.02 -0.96
C SER A 100 14.50 -6.06 -2.49
N LYS A 101 13.30 -6.38 -2.99
CA LYS A 101 12.96 -6.34 -4.41
C LYS A 101 11.77 -5.41 -4.60
N GLU A 102 11.95 -4.42 -5.46
CA GLU A 102 10.90 -3.44 -5.75
C GLU A 102 10.99 -2.94 -7.20
N TRP A 103 9.82 -2.84 -7.82
CA TRP A 103 9.64 -2.24 -9.14
C TRP A 103 8.60 -1.14 -9.04
N ILE A 104 8.90 0.00 -9.69
CA ILE A 104 8.03 1.18 -9.66
C ILE A 104 7.95 1.77 -11.06
N HIS A 105 6.73 1.88 -11.58
CA HIS A 105 6.41 2.76 -12.69
C HIS A 105 5.97 4.14 -12.17
N ASP A 106 6.50 5.22 -12.76
CA ASP A 106 6.34 6.61 -12.32
C ASP A 106 6.56 6.81 -10.80
N PRO A 107 7.82 6.79 -10.31
CA PRO A 107 8.14 6.99 -8.90
C PRO A 107 7.75 8.37 -8.35
N ARG A 108 7.52 9.36 -9.22
CA ARG A 108 7.06 10.69 -8.77
C ARG A 108 5.59 10.60 -8.40
N ARG A 109 4.77 10.00 -9.27
CA ARG A 109 3.34 9.78 -9.01
C ARG A 109 3.09 8.76 -7.90
N SER A 110 4.01 7.82 -7.66
CA SER A 110 3.87 6.86 -6.56
C SER A 110 3.79 7.52 -5.17
N GLU A 111 4.35 8.72 -5.04
CA GLU A 111 4.32 9.54 -3.83
C GLU A 111 3.16 10.56 -3.80
N GLU A 112 2.45 10.76 -4.92
CA GLU A 112 1.29 11.65 -4.97
C GLU A 112 0.08 11.01 -4.27
N ARG A 113 -0.57 11.76 -3.37
CA ARG A 113 -1.73 11.28 -2.61
C ARG A 113 -3.05 11.59 -3.31
N PHE A 114 -3.89 10.58 -3.49
CA PHE A 114 -5.24 10.71 -4.06
C PHE A 114 -6.32 10.20 -3.10
N LEU A 115 -7.59 10.45 -3.41
CA LEU A 115 -8.72 9.83 -2.70
C LEU A 115 -8.58 8.29 -2.79
N PRO A 116 -8.71 7.55 -1.66
CA PRO A 116 -8.61 6.10 -1.68
C PRO A 116 -9.83 5.42 -2.34
N ALA A 117 -10.99 6.09 -2.37
CA ALA A 117 -12.26 5.52 -2.78
C ALA A 117 -12.51 4.17 -2.08
N SER A 118 -13.01 3.17 -2.82
CA SER A 118 -13.34 1.85 -2.27
C SER A 118 -12.16 1.03 -1.76
N THR A 119 -10.90 1.45 -1.94
CA THR A 119 -9.76 0.79 -1.25
C THR A 119 -9.84 0.96 0.26
N PHE A 120 -10.46 2.05 0.73
CA PHE A 120 -10.69 2.31 2.16
C PHE A 120 -11.61 1.27 2.83
N LYS A 121 -12.31 0.43 2.07
CA LYS A 121 -13.07 -0.70 2.62
C LYS A 121 -12.18 -1.70 3.38
N ILE A 122 -10.88 -1.76 3.06
CA ILE A 122 -9.91 -2.59 3.80
C ILE A 122 -9.81 -2.15 5.27
N PRO A 123 -9.33 -0.94 5.61
CA PRO A 123 -9.30 -0.49 7.00
C PRO A 123 -10.69 -0.35 7.61
N ASN A 124 -11.71 0.10 6.86
CA ASN A 124 -13.06 0.26 7.38
C ASN A 124 -13.65 -1.06 7.91
N THR A 125 -13.36 -2.18 7.24
CA THR A 125 -13.82 -3.50 7.71
C THR A 125 -13.18 -3.88 9.05
N LEU A 126 -11.86 -3.70 9.21
CA LEU A 126 -11.19 -3.99 10.49
C LEU A 126 -11.69 -3.10 11.62
N ILE A 127 -11.88 -1.81 11.35
CA ILE A 127 -12.42 -0.86 12.33
C ILE A 127 -13.83 -1.30 12.75
N SER A 128 -14.70 -1.61 11.80
CA SER A 128 -16.09 -2.00 12.08
C SER A 128 -16.18 -3.30 12.88
N LEU A 129 -15.30 -4.26 12.61
CA LEU A 129 -15.16 -5.49 13.38
C LEU A 129 -14.65 -5.22 14.80
N GLN A 130 -13.63 -4.37 14.95
CA GLN A 130 -13.05 -4.02 16.25
C GLN A 130 -14.04 -3.30 17.16
N GLU A 131 -14.82 -2.41 16.57
CA GLU A 131 -15.91 -1.69 17.24
C GLU A 131 -17.16 -2.56 17.45
N ARG A 132 -17.12 -3.84 17.03
CA ARG A 132 -18.20 -4.83 17.17
C ARG A 132 -19.52 -4.39 16.52
N ILE A 133 -19.44 -3.56 15.49
CA ILE A 133 -20.58 -3.13 14.67
C ILE A 133 -21.06 -4.30 13.80
N VAL A 134 -20.10 -5.09 13.32
CA VAL A 134 -20.35 -6.33 12.59
C VAL A 134 -19.68 -7.50 13.30
N SER A 135 -20.32 -8.67 13.29
CA SER A 135 -19.83 -9.86 13.99
C SER A 135 -18.79 -10.63 13.17
N ASP A 136 -19.04 -10.79 11.87
CA ASP A 136 -18.29 -11.67 10.97
C ASP A 136 -18.61 -11.37 9.48
N GLU A 137 -18.04 -12.17 8.58
CA GLU A 137 -18.22 -12.05 7.14
C GLU A 137 -19.67 -12.20 6.63
N ASN A 138 -20.56 -12.82 7.43
CA ASN A 138 -21.97 -13.09 7.10
C ASN A 138 -22.94 -12.06 7.70
N PHE A 139 -22.45 -11.06 8.44
CA PHE A 139 -23.28 -9.96 8.94
C PHE A 139 -24.11 -9.38 7.78
N ARG A 140 -25.43 -9.27 7.97
CA ARG A 140 -26.38 -8.88 6.91
C ARG A 140 -26.71 -7.40 6.96
N PHE A 141 -26.65 -6.77 5.79
CA PHE A 141 -27.19 -5.45 5.52
C PHE A 141 -28.51 -5.63 4.77
N HIS A 142 -29.57 -5.01 5.29
CA HIS A 142 -30.89 -5.05 4.66
C HIS A 142 -31.05 -3.90 3.70
N TRP A 143 -31.41 -4.21 2.45
CA TRP A 143 -31.65 -3.20 1.45
C TRP A 143 -33.00 -2.51 1.71
N ASN A 144 -32.98 -1.19 1.75
CA ASN A 144 -34.15 -0.35 2.01
C ASN A 144 -35.07 -0.14 0.80
N GLY A 145 -34.82 -0.83 -0.32
CA GLY A 145 -35.58 -0.69 -1.56
C GLY A 145 -35.19 0.51 -2.42
N VAL A 146 -34.27 1.38 -1.97
CA VAL A 146 -33.79 2.52 -2.77
C VAL A 146 -32.82 2.01 -3.84
N ARG A 147 -33.21 2.16 -5.10
CA ARG A 147 -32.38 1.75 -6.24
C ARG A 147 -31.18 2.68 -6.42
N THR A 148 -30.04 2.08 -6.73
CA THR A 148 -28.79 2.72 -7.14
C THR A 148 -28.46 2.33 -8.58
N ASP A 149 -27.55 3.07 -9.22
CA ASP A 149 -27.10 2.78 -10.60
C ASP A 149 -26.24 1.51 -10.74
N VAL A 150 -25.94 0.83 -9.63
CA VAL A 150 -25.19 -0.43 -9.62
C VAL A 150 -26.15 -1.55 -9.22
N ASP A 151 -26.62 -2.32 -10.19
CA ASP A 151 -27.64 -3.36 -9.98
C ASP A 151 -27.27 -4.36 -8.88
N ASP A 152 -25.99 -4.73 -8.77
CA ASP A 152 -25.46 -5.63 -7.75
C ASP A 152 -25.64 -5.11 -6.31
N TRP A 153 -25.86 -3.81 -6.11
CA TRP A 153 -26.10 -3.18 -4.80
C TRP A 153 -27.58 -3.16 -4.41
N ASN A 154 -28.50 -3.40 -5.35
CA ASN A 154 -29.95 -3.30 -5.17
C ASN A 154 -30.55 -4.59 -4.59
N GLN A 155 -29.95 -5.09 -3.51
CA GLN A 155 -30.31 -6.32 -2.80
C GLN A 155 -29.61 -6.37 -1.44
N ASP A 156 -30.14 -7.20 -0.53
CA ASP A 156 -29.46 -7.51 0.73
C ASP A 156 -28.02 -7.97 0.51
N GLN A 157 -27.12 -7.58 1.40
CA GLN A 157 -25.71 -7.91 1.33
C GLN A 157 -25.24 -8.60 2.60
N THR A 158 -24.18 -9.38 2.51
CA THR A 158 -23.35 -9.70 3.67
C THR A 158 -22.13 -8.77 3.70
N LEU A 159 -21.39 -8.70 4.81
CA LEU A 159 -20.10 -8.00 4.84
C LEU A 159 -19.16 -8.49 3.72
N LYS A 160 -19.13 -9.80 3.47
CA LYS A 160 -18.39 -10.38 2.35
C LYS A 160 -18.86 -9.85 0.99
N SER A 161 -20.15 -9.94 0.68
CA SER A 161 -20.64 -9.51 -0.63
C SER A 161 -20.53 -7.99 -0.81
N ALA A 162 -20.75 -7.21 0.25
CA ALA A 162 -20.57 -5.76 0.26
C ALA A 162 -19.11 -5.37 -0.04
N PHE A 163 -18.14 -6.07 0.57
CA PHE A 163 -16.72 -5.86 0.27
C PHE A 163 -16.40 -6.19 -1.20
N GLN A 164 -16.81 -7.37 -1.67
CA GLN A 164 -16.49 -7.87 -3.01
C GLN A 164 -17.15 -7.04 -4.13
N ARG A 165 -18.43 -6.71 -3.99
CA ARG A 165 -19.21 -5.88 -4.93
C ARG A 165 -18.95 -4.38 -4.75
N SER A 166 -18.09 -4.01 -3.81
CA SER A 166 -17.79 -2.62 -3.45
C SER A 166 -19.02 -1.80 -3.07
N CYS A 167 -20.04 -2.44 -2.48
CA CYS A 167 -21.30 -1.81 -2.12
C CYS A 167 -21.08 -0.58 -1.23
N VAL A 168 -21.35 0.61 -1.76
CA VAL A 168 -21.03 1.86 -1.04
C VAL A 168 -21.96 2.05 0.14
N TRP A 169 -23.27 1.88 -0.05
CA TRP A 169 -24.26 2.17 0.99
C TRP A 169 -24.03 1.32 2.27
N CYS A 170 -23.66 0.03 2.15
CA CYS A 170 -23.33 -0.79 3.31
C CYS A 170 -22.18 -0.19 4.13
N TYR A 171 -21.13 0.31 3.48
CA TYR A 171 -19.98 0.90 4.17
C TYR A 171 -20.27 2.31 4.71
N GLN A 172 -21.25 3.02 4.14
CA GLN A 172 -21.74 4.27 4.72
C GLN A 172 -22.52 4.02 6.00
N GLU A 173 -23.31 2.96 6.08
CA GLU A 173 -23.98 2.55 7.32
C GLU A 173 -22.98 2.18 8.42
N LEU A 174 -21.94 1.42 8.08
CA LEU A 174 -20.83 1.14 8.99
C LEU A 174 -20.17 2.43 9.47
N ALA A 175 -19.89 3.36 8.55
CA ALA A 175 -19.19 4.58 8.88
C ALA A 175 -19.96 5.49 9.84
N VAL A 176 -21.28 5.58 9.66
CA VAL A 176 -22.15 6.31 10.60
C VAL A 176 -22.05 5.72 12.01
N GLN A 177 -22.04 4.39 12.15
CA GLN A 177 -21.95 3.72 13.44
C GLN A 177 -20.56 3.84 14.09
N VAL A 178 -19.49 3.86 13.29
CA VAL A 178 -18.12 4.11 13.78
C VAL A 178 -17.98 5.56 14.30
N GLY A 179 -18.42 6.54 13.50
CA GLY A 179 -18.30 7.96 13.82
C GLY A 179 -16.90 8.55 13.56
N LEU A 180 -16.84 9.86 13.27
CA LEU A 180 -15.61 10.56 12.87
C LEU A 180 -14.48 10.45 13.90
N LYS A 181 -14.78 10.68 15.18
CA LYS A 181 -13.76 10.68 16.25
C LYS A 181 -13.02 9.35 16.34
N LYS A 182 -13.72 8.22 16.15
CA LYS A 182 -13.09 6.90 16.11
C LYS A 182 -12.26 6.73 14.86
N TYR A 183 -12.77 7.12 13.68
CA TYR A 183 -12.00 7.08 12.45
C TYR A 183 -10.70 7.87 12.55
N GLU A 184 -10.72 9.10 13.05
CA GLU A 184 -9.52 9.91 13.26
C GLU A 184 -8.49 9.18 14.13
N THR A 185 -8.94 8.57 15.23
CA THR A 185 -8.08 7.77 16.13
C THR A 185 -7.47 6.56 15.39
N TYR A 186 -8.27 5.83 14.62
CA TYR A 186 -7.78 4.65 13.88
C TYR A 186 -6.84 5.04 12.75
N LEU A 187 -7.15 6.08 11.98
CA LEU A 187 -6.30 6.59 10.91
C LEU A 187 -4.92 6.98 11.47
N GLN A 188 -4.89 7.68 12.61
CA GLN A 188 -3.64 8.01 13.31
C GLN A 188 -2.86 6.75 13.71
N LYS A 189 -3.50 5.78 14.35
CA LYS A 189 -2.86 4.51 14.76
C LYS A 189 -2.34 3.68 13.59
N MET A 190 -2.98 3.79 12.42
CA MET A 190 -2.56 3.09 11.21
C MET A 190 -1.59 3.90 10.35
N GLU A 191 -1.36 5.18 10.69
CA GLU A 191 -0.63 6.15 9.87
C GLU A 191 -1.19 6.22 8.43
N TYR A 192 -2.52 6.22 8.28
CA TYR A 192 -3.18 6.05 6.98
C TYR A 192 -3.25 7.36 6.18
N GLY A 193 -2.26 7.56 5.31
CA GLY A 193 -2.21 8.71 4.40
C GLY A 193 -2.14 10.04 5.14
N ASN A 194 -2.97 11.00 4.73
CA ASN A 194 -3.00 12.34 5.35
C ASN A 194 -3.88 12.45 6.61
N LEU A 195 -4.53 11.36 7.03
CA LEU A 195 -5.36 11.27 8.24
C LEU A 195 -6.63 12.14 8.28
N LYS A 196 -6.99 12.83 7.18
CA LYS A 196 -8.07 13.82 7.18
C LYS A 196 -9.42 13.20 6.82
N THR A 197 -10.35 13.16 7.77
CA THR A 197 -11.75 12.73 7.55
C THR A 197 -12.67 13.87 7.12
N GLY A 198 -12.32 15.14 7.39
CA GLY A 198 -13.25 16.24 7.15
C GLY A 198 -14.52 16.12 8.01
N LYS A 199 -15.67 16.56 7.49
CA LYS A 199 -16.91 16.70 8.28
C LYS A 199 -17.97 15.64 8.02
N ASP A 200 -17.93 14.97 6.86
CA ASP A 200 -18.93 13.95 6.51
C ASP A 200 -18.40 12.54 6.73
N VAL A 201 -18.92 11.88 7.76
CA VAL A 201 -18.56 10.51 8.10
C VAL A 201 -18.92 9.51 7.00
N ARG A 202 -19.92 9.81 6.15
CA ARG A 202 -20.42 8.89 5.13
C ARG A 202 -19.60 8.90 3.84
N SER A 203 -18.78 9.92 3.60
CA SER A 203 -18.18 10.10 2.28
C SER A 203 -16.73 10.56 2.29
N PHE A 204 -16.08 10.68 3.46
CA PHE A 204 -14.73 11.23 3.54
C PHE A 204 -13.66 10.52 2.70
N TRP A 205 -13.84 9.22 2.42
CA TRP A 205 -12.96 8.44 1.55
C TRP A 205 -13.35 8.47 0.06
N LEU A 206 -14.56 8.94 -0.26
CA LEU A 206 -15.09 9.04 -1.63
C LEU A 206 -14.87 10.43 -2.23
N GLU A 207 -15.15 11.47 -1.44
CA GLU A 207 -15.16 12.87 -1.91
C GLU A 207 -14.64 13.88 -0.87
N GLY A 208 -14.33 13.44 0.36
CA GLY A 208 -13.79 14.31 1.40
C GLY A 208 -12.29 14.58 1.27
N ASP A 209 -11.62 14.81 2.41
CA ASP A 209 -10.23 15.27 2.45
C ASP A 209 -9.19 14.15 2.57
N LEU A 210 -9.62 12.89 2.73
CA LEU A 210 -8.70 11.78 2.92
C LEU A 210 -7.88 11.55 1.65
N ARG A 211 -6.55 11.54 1.77
CA ARG A 211 -5.64 11.26 0.66
C ARG A 211 -4.58 10.26 1.09
N ILE A 212 -4.25 9.32 0.21
CA ILE A 212 -3.17 8.34 0.40
C ILE A 212 -2.44 8.11 -0.93
N SER A 213 -1.12 7.93 -0.89
CA SER A 213 -0.30 7.62 -2.08
C SER A 213 -0.20 6.12 -2.34
N ALA A 214 0.36 5.73 -3.49
CA ALA A 214 0.61 4.32 -3.79
C ALA A 214 1.67 3.74 -2.85
N ARG A 215 2.70 4.54 -2.51
CA ARG A 215 3.72 4.18 -1.53
C ARG A 215 3.10 3.89 -0.15
N GLU A 216 2.24 4.78 0.32
CA GLU A 216 1.56 4.62 1.60
C GLU A 216 0.59 3.43 1.62
N GLN A 217 -0.04 3.11 0.49
CA GLN A 217 -0.83 1.88 0.35
C GLN A 217 0.04 0.63 0.53
N ILE A 218 1.23 0.58 -0.07
CA ILE A 218 2.18 -0.53 0.13
C ILE A 218 2.56 -0.67 1.60
N ASP A 219 2.93 0.44 2.26
CA ASP A 219 3.34 0.42 3.66
C ASP A 219 2.19 -0.02 4.59
N PHE A 220 0.98 0.50 4.35
CA PHE A 220 -0.23 0.06 5.04
C PHE A 220 -0.48 -1.44 4.85
N LEU A 221 -0.39 -1.96 3.63
CA LEU A 221 -0.64 -3.37 3.33
C LEU A 221 0.43 -4.28 3.95
N LYS A 222 1.70 -3.87 3.99
CA LYS A 222 2.77 -4.61 4.68
C LYS A 222 2.50 -4.68 6.18
N LYS A 223 2.16 -3.54 6.82
CA LYS A 223 1.78 -3.48 8.25
C LYS A 223 0.53 -4.32 8.53
N LEU A 224 -0.46 -4.30 7.63
CA LEU A 224 -1.68 -5.11 7.68
C LEU A 224 -1.36 -6.61 7.64
N TYR A 225 -0.56 -7.05 6.67
CA TYR A 225 -0.17 -8.45 6.49
C TYR A 225 0.61 -8.97 7.71
N LEU A 226 1.53 -8.17 8.24
CA LEU A 226 2.31 -8.47 9.44
C LEU A 226 1.53 -8.30 10.75
N ARG A 227 0.23 -7.97 10.69
CA ARG A 227 -0.67 -7.73 11.83
C ARG A 227 -0.09 -6.73 12.84
N LYS A 228 0.52 -5.64 12.35
CA LYS A 228 1.16 -4.62 13.19
C LYS A 228 0.19 -3.64 13.82
N PHE A 229 -1.05 -3.57 13.34
CA PHE A 229 -2.09 -2.75 13.97
C PHE A 229 -2.72 -3.50 15.15
N ALA A 230 -3.07 -2.76 16.21
CA ALA A 230 -3.66 -3.31 17.43
C ALA A 230 -5.15 -3.68 17.25
N PHE A 231 -5.43 -4.66 16.40
CA PHE A 231 -6.74 -5.29 16.22
C PHE A 231 -6.71 -6.75 16.70
N ASP A 232 -7.86 -7.29 17.10
CA ASP A 232 -7.94 -8.70 17.49
C ASP A 232 -7.58 -9.62 16.30
N SER A 233 -6.80 -10.67 16.56
CA SER A 233 -6.32 -11.62 15.54
C SER A 233 -7.46 -12.21 14.68
N LYS A 234 -8.61 -12.49 15.30
CA LYS A 234 -9.81 -12.99 14.60
C LYS A 234 -10.32 -12.05 13.51
N TYR A 235 -10.16 -10.73 13.65
CA TYR A 235 -10.64 -9.77 12.67
C TYR A 235 -9.73 -9.70 11.44
N TYR A 236 -8.44 -9.96 11.60
CA TYR A 236 -7.53 -10.17 10.46
C TYR A 236 -7.94 -11.39 9.64
N GLU A 237 -8.36 -12.49 10.28
CA GLU A 237 -8.83 -13.69 9.57
C GLU A 237 -10.10 -13.42 8.77
N ILE A 238 -11.06 -12.70 9.37
CA ILE A 238 -12.31 -12.31 8.69
C ILE A 238 -11.99 -11.41 7.48
N LEU A 239 -11.17 -10.38 7.67
CA LEU A 239 -10.75 -9.52 6.55
C LEU A 239 -10.05 -10.35 5.46
N ARG A 240 -9.11 -11.24 5.83
CA ARG A 240 -8.37 -12.06 4.86
C ARG A 240 -9.30 -12.93 4.03
N LYS A 241 -10.35 -13.52 4.63
CA LYS A 241 -11.36 -14.31 3.91
C LYS A 241 -12.13 -13.49 2.87
N ILE A 242 -12.55 -12.27 3.20
CA ILE A 242 -13.35 -11.44 2.29
C ILE A 242 -12.48 -10.68 1.26
N PHE A 243 -11.21 -10.46 1.57
CA PHE A 243 -10.23 -9.77 0.73
C PHE A 243 -9.69 -10.65 -0.41
N LEU A 244 -9.81 -11.98 -0.26
CA LEU A 244 -9.42 -12.96 -1.26
C LEU A 244 -10.22 -12.79 -2.56
N VAL A 245 -9.50 -12.62 -3.67
CA VAL A 245 -10.04 -12.53 -5.03
C VAL A 245 -9.96 -13.89 -5.71
N VAL A 246 -8.78 -14.52 -5.67
CA VAL A 246 -8.56 -15.86 -6.23
C VAL A 246 -7.56 -16.64 -5.41
N ARG A 247 -7.75 -17.96 -5.36
CA ARG A 247 -6.79 -18.94 -4.87
C ARG A 247 -6.70 -20.10 -5.86
N ASN A 248 -5.49 -20.50 -6.21
CA ASN A 248 -5.20 -21.73 -6.93
C ASN A 248 -4.01 -22.46 -6.25
N GLN A 249 -3.42 -23.44 -6.93
CA GLN A 249 -2.31 -24.22 -6.40
C GLN A 249 -0.99 -23.44 -6.31
N ASP A 250 -0.85 -22.34 -7.04
CA ASP A 250 0.40 -21.60 -7.18
C ASP A 250 0.41 -20.29 -6.39
N PHE A 251 -0.73 -19.62 -6.30
CA PHE A 251 -0.85 -18.36 -5.59
C PHE A 251 -2.24 -18.09 -5.01
N SER A 252 -2.29 -17.13 -4.08
CA SER A 252 -3.52 -16.46 -3.62
C SER A 252 -3.39 -14.95 -3.83
N LEU A 253 -4.40 -14.34 -4.45
CA LEU A 253 -4.46 -12.90 -4.67
C LEU A 253 -5.51 -12.27 -3.77
N PHE A 254 -5.11 -11.25 -3.01
CA PHE A 254 -5.95 -10.47 -2.12
C PHE A 254 -5.93 -9.03 -2.59
N ALA A 255 -7.07 -8.48 -3.01
CA ALA A 255 -7.06 -7.18 -3.65
C ALA A 255 -8.38 -6.44 -3.58
N LYS A 256 -8.30 -5.11 -3.66
CA LYS A 256 -9.44 -4.21 -3.63
C LYS A 256 -9.29 -3.16 -4.71
N THR A 257 -10.32 -3.04 -5.53
CA THR A 257 -10.48 -1.93 -6.47
C THR A 257 -11.02 -0.67 -5.79
N GLY A 258 -10.64 0.49 -6.33
CA GLY A 258 -11.23 1.79 -6.00
C GLY A 258 -11.40 2.63 -7.26
N TRP A 259 -12.41 3.49 -7.30
CA TRP A 259 -12.58 4.44 -8.40
C TRP A 259 -13.11 5.75 -7.84
N VAL A 260 -12.33 6.81 -8.02
CA VAL A 260 -12.69 8.18 -7.69
C VAL A 260 -13.43 8.74 -8.91
N GLN A 261 -14.71 9.07 -8.72
CA GLN A 261 -15.58 9.65 -9.76
C GLN A 261 -15.66 11.18 -9.62
N ALA A 262 -14.50 11.81 -9.50
CA ALA A 262 -14.31 13.26 -9.45
C ALA A 262 -13.13 13.64 -10.37
N ASP A 263 -12.82 14.92 -10.53
CA ASP A 263 -11.62 15.36 -11.25
C ASP A 263 -10.44 15.59 -10.28
N PRO A 264 -9.26 14.96 -10.48
CA PRO A 264 -8.99 13.92 -11.48
C PRO A 264 -9.66 12.58 -11.14
N SER A 265 -10.10 11.86 -12.17
CA SER A 265 -10.73 10.55 -11.98
C SER A 265 -9.66 9.48 -11.92
N ILE A 266 -9.56 8.83 -10.76
CA ILE A 266 -8.47 7.92 -10.43
C ILE A 266 -9.00 6.52 -10.16
N GLY A 267 -8.46 5.55 -10.89
CA GLY A 267 -8.74 4.13 -10.72
C GLY A 267 -7.63 3.45 -9.92
N TRP A 268 -7.99 2.85 -8.79
CA TRP A 268 -7.09 2.09 -7.92
C TRP A 268 -7.26 0.57 -8.05
N TYR A 269 -6.15 -0.14 -7.90
CA TYR A 269 -6.13 -1.56 -7.54
C TYR A 269 -4.95 -1.83 -6.61
N VAL A 270 -5.25 -2.25 -5.38
CA VAL A 270 -4.26 -2.42 -4.31
C VAL A 270 -4.43 -3.78 -3.65
N GLY A 271 -3.34 -4.39 -3.20
CA GLY A 271 -3.41 -5.72 -2.61
C GLY A 271 -2.06 -6.39 -2.42
N TYR A 272 -2.10 -7.71 -2.21
CA TYR A 272 -0.94 -8.55 -2.17
C TYR A 272 -1.20 -9.92 -2.81
N LEU A 273 -0.12 -10.50 -3.33
CA LEU A 273 -0.03 -11.82 -3.93
C LEU A 273 0.83 -12.69 -3.04
N GLU A 274 0.25 -13.76 -2.50
CA GLU A 274 0.99 -14.81 -1.80
C GLU A 274 1.34 -15.91 -2.81
N THR A 275 2.63 -16.16 -3.04
CA THR A 275 3.11 -17.33 -3.81
C THR A 275 3.57 -18.42 -2.85
N LYS A 276 4.10 -19.53 -3.38
CA LYS A 276 4.67 -20.62 -2.55
C LYS A 276 5.88 -20.17 -1.71
N THR A 277 6.60 -19.13 -2.15
CA THR A 277 7.90 -18.75 -1.56
C THR A 277 7.93 -17.34 -1.01
N GLU A 278 7.18 -16.40 -1.59
CA GLU A 278 7.28 -14.98 -1.30
C GLU A 278 5.89 -14.32 -1.26
N VAL A 279 5.83 -13.13 -0.67
CA VAL A 279 4.63 -12.29 -0.67
C VAL A 279 4.97 -10.96 -1.32
N TRP A 280 4.15 -10.59 -2.29
CA TRP A 280 4.34 -9.42 -3.13
C TRP A 280 3.20 -8.44 -2.93
N PHE A 281 3.52 -7.22 -2.54
CA PHE A 281 2.57 -6.13 -2.34
C PHE A 281 2.49 -5.30 -3.59
N PHE A 282 1.30 -4.84 -3.94
CA PHE A 282 1.12 -3.95 -5.08
C PHE A 282 0.14 -2.82 -4.81
N ALA A 283 0.41 -1.68 -5.45
CA ALA A 283 -0.49 -0.54 -5.46
C ALA A 283 -0.41 0.13 -6.83
N LEU A 284 -1.52 0.07 -7.56
CA LEU A 284 -1.70 0.75 -8.84
C LEU A 284 -2.72 1.87 -8.70
N ASN A 285 -2.39 3.04 -9.25
CA ASN A 285 -3.40 4.01 -9.65
C ASN A 285 -3.18 4.50 -11.08
N LEU A 286 -4.26 4.80 -11.80
CA LEU A 286 -4.20 5.38 -13.14
C LEU A 286 -5.37 6.33 -13.41
N ASP A 287 -5.18 7.24 -14.35
CA ASP A 287 -6.23 8.15 -14.81
C ASP A 287 -7.31 7.37 -15.57
N ILE A 288 -8.56 7.50 -15.14
CA ILE A 288 -9.73 6.89 -15.76
C ILE A 288 -10.47 7.96 -16.54
N ARG A 289 -10.49 7.86 -17.87
CA ARG A 289 -11.24 8.80 -18.72
C ARG A 289 -12.61 8.27 -19.10
N ASP A 290 -12.75 6.95 -19.10
CA ASP A 290 -13.95 6.23 -19.53
C ASP A 290 -14.12 4.99 -18.65
N LYS A 291 -15.37 4.57 -18.37
CA LYS A 291 -15.67 3.34 -17.62
C LYS A 291 -15.00 2.10 -18.22
N LYS A 292 -14.77 2.08 -19.54
CA LYS A 292 -14.04 0.99 -20.23
C LYS A 292 -12.56 0.88 -19.82
N ASP A 293 -12.00 1.88 -19.15
CA ASP A 293 -10.63 1.85 -18.64
C ASP A 293 -10.53 1.08 -17.30
N LEU A 294 -11.67 0.84 -16.63
CA LEU A 294 -11.70 0.19 -15.32
C LEU A 294 -11.09 -1.23 -15.28
N PRO A 295 -11.23 -2.08 -16.31
CA PRO A 295 -10.57 -3.38 -16.38
C PRO A 295 -9.04 -3.28 -16.41
N LEU A 296 -8.47 -2.23 -17.04
CA LEU A 296 -7.01 -2.07 -17.20
C LEU A 296 -6.25 -2.13 -15.88
N ARG A 297 -6.85 -1.68 -14.78
CA ARG A 297 -6.22 -1.73 -13.45
C ARG A 297 -5.83 -3.15 -13.04
N LYS A 298 -6.68 -4.14 -13.34
CA LYS A 298 -6.40 -5.55 -13.06
C LYS A 298 -5.44 -6.13 -14.09
N GLU A 299 -5.68 -5.83 -15.36
CA GLU A 299 -4.89 -6.35 -16.49
C GLU A 299 -3.42 -5.95 -16.37
N ILE A 300 -3.12 -4.69 -16.08
CA ILE A 300 -1.75 -4.20 -15.89
C ILE A 300 -1.06 -4.94 -14.74
N VAL A 301 -1.69 -5.01 -13.56
CA VAL A 301 -1.09 -5.70 -12.40
C VAL A 301 -0.82 -7.17 -12.71
N PHE A 302 -1.79 -7.86 -13.32
CA PHE A 302 -1.67 -9.29 -13.59
C PHE A 302 -0.63 -9.58 -14.69
N GLN A 303 -0.57 -8.73 -15.71
CA GLN A 303 0.45 -8.83 -16.75
C GLN A 303 1.84 -8.55 -16.20
N SER A 304 2.00 -7.56 -15.32
CA SER A 304 3.28 -7.30 -14.65
C SER A 304 3.71 -8.47 -13.76
N PHE A 305 2.78 -9.17 -13.09
CA PHE A 305 3.12 -10.38 -12.35
C PHE A 305 3.67 -11.50 -13.23
N LYS A 306 3.16 -11.65 -14.46
CA LYS A 306 3.66 -12.61 -15.44
C LYS A 306 5.04 -12.22 -15.96
N GLU A 307 5.21 -10.97 -16.39
CA GLU A 307 6.48 -10.48 -16.94
C GLU A 307 7.62 -10.50 -15.91
N LEU A 308 7.29 -10.31 -14.63
CA LEU A 308 8.25 -10.44 -13.52
C LEU A 308 8.47 -11.90 -13.07
N GLY A 309 7.78 -12.88 -13.67
CA GLY A 309 7.87 -14.29 -13.32
C GLY A 309 7.33 -14.63 -11.92
N LEU A 310 6.44 -13.80 -11.36
CA LEU A 310 5.83 -14.02 -10.04
C LEU A 310 4.70 -15.05 -10.09
N ILE A 311 4.08 -15.20 -11.26
CA ILE A 311 3.07 -16.21 -11.57
C ILE A 311 3.34 -16.77 -12.98
N SER A 312 2.79 -17.95 -13.29
CA SER A 312 2.91 -18.57 -14.62
C SER A 312 2.20 -17.76 -15.71
N ASP A 313 2.75 -17.75 -16.92
CA ASP A 313 2.12 -17.15 -18.11
C ASP A 313 0.75 -17.77 -18.44
N ASP A 314 0.56 -19.05 -18.10
CA ASP A 314 -0.70 -19.78 -18.28
C ASP A 314 -1.76 -19.45 -17.22
N SER A 315 -1.44 -18.61 -16.23
CA SER A 315 -2.39 -18.23 -15.18
C SER A 315 -3.61 -17.53 -15.78
N PRO A 316 -4.84 -17.89 -15.38
CA PRO A 316 -6.07 -17.35 -15.97
C PRO A 316 -6.24 -15.85 -15.70
N LYS A 317 -6.93 -15.14 -16.60
CA LYS A 317 -7.30 -13.72 -16.41
C LYS A 317 -8.50 -13.61 -15.46
N PHE A 318 -8.58 -12.55 -14.65
CA PHE A 318 -9.60 -12.34 -13.59
C PHE A 318 -10.20 -10.92 -13.55
#